data_AF-A0A3A0A2M9-F1
#
_entry.id   AF-A0A3A0A2M9-F1
#
_cell.length_a   1.000
_cell.length_b   1.000
_cell.length_c   1.000
_cell.angle_alpha   90.00
_cell.angle_beta   90.00
_cell.angle_gamma   90.00
#
_symmetry.space_group_name_H-M   'P 1'
#
loop_
_entity.id
_entity.type
_entity.pdbx_description
1 polymer ?
#
loop_
_entity_poly.entity_id
_entity_poly.type
_entity_poly.pdbx_seq_one_letter_code
_entity_poly.pdbx_strand_id
1 'polypeptide(L)'
;MIYKMQSPQPGYIRICFELPPFLWADQVAVVGDFNNWRPGATPMHQDREGIWRALVDLPMGSRCEFRYLVDGTWMTDYHADGYVANTYGSDNSVVLAILPEDTLVVSRRPSMVYNGALHDLHPHPHLG
;
A
#
# COMPACT_ATOMS: atom_id res chain seq x y z
N MET A 1 -2.93 -3.21 -6.48
CA MET A 1 -2.40 -3.57 -5.15
C MET A 1 -2.11 -2.29 -4.40
N ILE A 2 -2.36 -2.26 -3.09
CA ILE A 2 -2.12 -1.08 -2.26
C ILE A 2 -1.28 -1.48 -1.07
N TYR A 3 -0.13 -0.84 -0.90
CA TYR A 3 0.76 -1.06 0.23
C TYR A 3 0.78 0.17 1.13
N LYS A 4 0.95 -0.08 2.44
CA LYS A 4 1.00 0.97 3.46
C LYS A 4 2.28 0.81 4.25
N MET A 5 3.04 1.88 4.38
CA MET A 5 4.30 1.88 5.11
C MET A 5 4.52 3.19 5.84
N GLN A 6 5.41 3.17 6.82
CA GLN A 6 5.74 4.37 7.57
C GLN A 6 6.33 5.41 6.62
N SER A 7 5.76 6.62 6.62
CA SER A 7 6.32 7.71 5.84
C SER A 7 7.62 8.19 6.50
N PRO A 8 8.62 8.64 5.72
CA PRO A 8 9.73 9.44 6.24
C PRO A 8 9.25 10.72 6.94
N GLN A 9 8.04 11.21 6.60
CA GLN A 9 7.43 12.36 7.24
C GLN A 9 6.71 11.96 8.54
N PRO A 10 7.07 12.56 9.69
CA PRO A 10 6.38 12.29 10.95
C PRO A 10 4.89 12.63 10.87
N GLY A 11 4.05 11.72 11.37
CA GLY A 11 2.59 11.88 11.37
C GLY A 11 1.90 11.49 10.06
N TYR A 12 2.62 10.91 9.10
CA TYR A 12 2.08 10.46 7.82
C TYR A 12 2.32 8.96 7.59
N ILE A 13 1.43 8.33 6.83
CA ILE A 13 1.58 6.99 6.26
C ILE A 13 1.75 7.13 4.76
N ARG A 14 2.75 6.45 4.21
CA ARG A 14 2.97 6.37 2.77
C ARG A 14 2.14 5.25 2.19
N ILE A 15 1.31 5.59 1.23
CA ILE A 15 0.53 4.66 0.42
C ILE A 15 1.25 4.47 -0.91
N CYS A 16 1.56 3.22 -1.25
CA CYS A 16 2.00 2.84 -2.59
C CYS A 16 0.83 2.24 -3.34
N PHE A 17 0.37 2.95 -4.37
CA PHE A 17 -0.61 2.45 -5.32
C PHE A 17 0.14 1.72 -6.42
N GLU A 18 -0.26 0.48 -6.71
CA GLU A 18 0.31 -0.32 -7.79
C GLU A 18 -0.74 -0.91 -8.73
N LEU A 19 -0.55 -0.75 -10.03
CA LEU A 19 -1.32 -1.46 -11.05
C LEU A 19 -0.43 -2.47 -11.80
N PRO A 20 -1.01 -3.62 -12.18
CA PRO A 20 -0.25 -4.76 -12.69
C PRO A 20 0.36 -4.49 -14.07
N PRO A 21 1.40 -5.26 -14.46
CA PRO A 21 2.12 -5.05 -15.71
C PRO A 21 1.35 -5.45 -16.97
N PHE A 22 0.28 -6.21 -16.82
CA PHE A 22 -0.64 -6.55 -17.92
C PHE A 22 -1.68 -5.46 -18.18
N LEU A 23 -1.67 -4.34 -17.44
CA LEU A 23 -2.47 -3.17 -17.77
C LEU A 23 -1.87 -2.47 -18.99
N TRP A 24 -2.54 -2.60 -20.14
CA TRP A 24 -2.20 -1.85 -21.33
C TRP A 24 -2.78 -0.45 -21.24
N ALA A 25 -1.91 0.53 -20.96
CA ALA A 25 -2.25 1.94 -20.89
C ALA A 25 -1.06 2.80 -21.30
N ASP A 26 -1.33 3.98 -21.86
CA ASP A 26 -0.30 4.98 -22.15
C ASP A 26 -0.10 5.94 -20.97
N GLN A 27 -1.18 6.26 -20.26
CA GLN A 27 -1.20 7.18 -19.14
C GLN A 27 -2.06 6.65 -18.01
N VAL A 28 -1.47 6.66 -16.81
CA VAL A 28 -2.16 6.30 -15.58
C VAL A 28 -1.93 7.40 -14.55
N ALA A 29 -3.00 7.82 -13.87
CA ALA A 29 -2.93 8.71 -12.72
C ALA A 29 -3.79 8.19 -11.57
N VAL A 30 -3.39 8.51 -10.35
CA VAL A 30 -4.21 8.32 -9.15
C VAL A 30 -4.80 9.66 -8.74
N VAL A 31 -6.11 9.70 -8.51
CA VAL A 31 -6.88 10.93 -8.36
C VAL A 31 -7.77 10.80 -7.13
N GLY A 32 -7.70 11.74 -6.20
CA GLY A 32 -8.43 11.62 -4.94
C GLY A 32 -8.35 12.88 -4.09
N ASP A 33 -8.77 12.75 -2.83
CA ASP A 33 -8.86 13.90 -1.92
C ASP A 33 -7.50 14.61 -1.74
N PHE A 34 -6.41 13.83 -1.68
CA PHE A 34 -5.04 14.32 -1.50
C PHE A 34 -4.55 15.25 -2.62
N ASN A 35 -5.14 15.18 -3.81
CA ASN A 35 -4.81 16.06 -4.94
C ASN A 35 -6.01 16.87 -5.43
N ASN A 36 -7.03 17.04 -4.59
CA ASN A 36 -8.27 17.75 -4.89
C ASN A 36 -8.95 17.26 -6.18
N TRP A 37 -8.89 15.94 -6.42
CA TRP A 37 -9.48 15.31 -7.60
C TRP A 37 -8.96 15.87 -8.94
N ARG A 38 -7.70 16.29 -9.00
CA ARG A 38 -7.06 16.81 -10.22
C ARG A 38 -6.35 15.69 -11.00
N PRO A 39 -6.81 15.28 -12.19
CA PRO A 39 -6.28 14.10 -12.87
C PRO A 39 -4.80 14.10 -13.21
N GLY A 40 -4.20 15.27 -13.47
CA GLY A 40 -2.78 15.39 -13.80
C GLY A 40 -1.85 15.62 -12.62
N ALA A 41 -2.39 15.71 -11.39
CA ALA A 41 -1.58 16.12 -10.23
C ALA A 41 -0.76 14.97 -9.63
N THR A 42 -1.11 13.72 -9.91
CA THR A 42 -0.40 12.54 -9.39
C THR A 42 -0.33 11.43 -10.44
N PRO A 43 0.52 11.59 -11.47
CA PRO A 43 0.74 10.54 -12.45
C PRO A 43 1.40 9.31 -11.80
N MET A 44 1.07 8.13 -12.29
CA MET A 44 1.77 6.89 -11.97
C MET A 44 2.91 6.68 -12.96
N HIS A 45 3.99 6.08 -12.50
CA HIS A 45 5.14 5.75 -13.34
C HIS A 45 5.23 4.25 -13.54
N GLN A 46 5.38 3.82 -14.78
CA GLN A 46 5.65 2.43 -15.12
C GLN A 46 7.13 2.11 -14.93
N ASP A 47 7.43 1.05 -14.19
CA ASP A 47 8.79 0.55 -14.04
C ASP A 47 9.21 -0.39 -15.18
N ARG A 48 10.44 -0.93 -15.11
CA ARG A 48 11.00 -1.83 -16.14
C ARG A 48 10.26 -3.16 -16.25
N GLU A 49 9.54 -3.57 -15.21
CA GLU A 49 8.75 -4.80 -15.20
C GLU A 49 7.31 -4.55 -15.69
N GLY A 50 6.99 -3.30 -16.05
CA GLY A 50 5.67 -2.89 -16.51
C GLY A 50 4.72 -2.46 -15.39
N ILE A 51 5.15 -2.48 -14.12
CA ILE A 51 4.30 -2.18 -12.97
C ILE A 51 4.16 -0.67 -12.85
N TRP A 52 2.92 -0.17 -12.78
CA TRP A 52 2.65 1.24 -12.53
C TRP A 52 2.66 1.52 -11.05
N ARG A 53 3.37 2.56 -10.60
CA ARG A 53 3.41 2.99 -9.19
C ARG A 53 3.19 4.48 -8.98
N ALA A 54 2.53 4.83 -7.88
CA ALA A 54 2.56 6.17 -7.30
C ALA A 54 2.65 6.09 -5.78
N LEU A 55 3.37 7.04 -5.18
CA LEU A 55 3.53 7.17 -3.74
C LEU A 55 2.80 8.43 -3.27
N VAL A 56 1.95 8.28 -2.26
CA VAL A 56 1.22 9.40 -1.64
C VAL A 56 1.38 9.30 -0.13
N ASP A 57 1.83 10.39 0.49
CA ASP A 57 1.88 10.51 1.94
C ASP A 57 0.55 11.10 2.44
N LEU A 58 -0.19 10.33 3.25
CA LEU A 58 -1.45 10.74 3.85
C LEU A 58 -1.31 10.92 5.37
N PRO A 59 -2.01 11.89 6.00
CA PRO A 59 -2.01 12.03 7.45
C PRO A 59 -2.40 10.71 8.12
N MET A 60 -1.66 10.30 9.15
CA MET A 60 -1.91 9.07 9.87
C MET A 60 -3.34 9.05 10.44
N GLY A 61 -4.04 7.93 10.25
CA GLY A 61 -5.43 7.75 10.70
C GLY A 61 -6.48 8.37 9.78
N SER A 62 -6.09 9.05 8.71
CA SER A 62 -7.05 9.61 7.76
C SER A 62 -7.69 8.55 6.86
N ARG A 63 -8.92 8.86 6.40
CA ARG A 63 -9.63 8.16 5.33
C ARG A 63 -9.58 9.05 4.09
N CYS A 64 -9.25 8.47 2.95
CA CYS A 64 -9.18 9.16 1.67
C CYS A 64 -9.98 8.40 0.61
N GLU A 65 -10.73 9.13 -0.21
CA GLU A 65 -11.36 8.62 -1.42
C GLU A 65 -10.45 8.86 -2.62
N PHE A 66 -10.43 7.90 -3.55
CA PHE A 66 -9.63 7.96 -4.77
C PHE A 66 -10.18 7.09 -5.90
N ARG A 67 -9.69 7.31 -7.12
CA ARG A 67 -9.85 6.48 -8.31
C ARG A 67 -8.59 6.53 -9.16
N TYR A 68 -8.42 5.55 -10.04
CA TYR A 68 -7.44 5.63 -11.12
C TYR A 68 -8.07 6.25 -12.37
N LEU A 69 -7.31 7.06 -13.08
CA LEU A 69 -7.63 7.47 -14.44
C LEU A 69 -6.64 6.79 -15.38
N VAL A 70 -7.12 5.83 -16.16
CA VAL A 70 -6.34 5.02 -17.11
C VAL A 70 -6.78 5.38 -18.51
N ASP A 71 -5.95 6.09 -19.27
CA ASP A 71 -6.27 6.60 -20.61
C ASP A 71 -7.65 7.28 -20.69
N GLY A 72 -7.97 8.09 -19.68
CA GLY A 72 -9.25 8.81 -19.58
C GLY A 72 -10.41 7.98 -19.02
N THR A 73 -10.21 6.70 -18.74
CA THR A 73 -11.22 5.81 -18.14
C THR A 73 -11.05 5.73 -16.63
N TRP A 74 -12.14 5.95 -15.90
CA TRP A 74 -12.14 5.93 -14.44
C TRP A 74 -12.30 4.51 -13.88
N MET A 75 -11.34 4.07 -13.06
CA MET A 75 -11.33 2.73 -12.45
C MET A 75 -11.24 2.79 -10.92
N THR A 76 -11.86 1.82 -10.26
CA THR A 76 -11.71 1.56 -8.83
C THR A 76 -10.65 0.46 -8.60
N ASP A 77 -10.13 0.36 -7.37
CA ASP A 77 -9.18 -0.69 -6.96
C ASP A 77 -9.87 -1.77 -6.13
N TYR A 78 -9.76 -3.03 -6.56
CA TYR A 78 -10.24 -4.20 -5.80
C TYR A 78 -9.52 -4.43 -4.47
N HIS A 79 -8.33 -3.87 -4.31
CA HIS A 79 -7.54 -3.90 -3.08
C HIS A 79 -7.76 -2.67 -2.18
N ALA A 80 -8.71 -1.80 -2.51
CA ALA A 80 -9.11 -0.70 -1.64
C ALA A 80 -9.64 -1.22 -0.29
N ASP A 81 -9.52 -0.41 0.76
CA ASP A 81 -10.07 -0.73 2.08
C ASP A 81 -11.61 -0.65 2.10
N GLY A 82 -12.22 -0.08 1.06
CA GLY A 82 -13.65 -0.02 0.88
C GLY A 82 -14.07 0.79 -0.34
N TYR A 83 -15.38 1.00 -0.46
CA TYR A 83 -16.00 1.76 -1.53
C TYR A 83 -17.07 2.70 -0.98
N VAL A 84 -17.34 3.76 -1.72
CA VAL A 84 -18.38 4.74 -1.40
C VAL A 84 -19.02 5.23 -2.69
N ALA A 85 -20.35 5.24 -2.72
CA ALA A 85 -21.11 5.73 -3.86
C ALA A 85 -20.81 7.21 -4.12
N ASN A 86 -20.54 7.54 -5.37
CA ASN A 86 -20.36 8.91 -5.84
C ASN A 86 -21.61 9.43 -6.56
N THR A 87 -21.63 10.73 -6.84
CA THR A 87 -22.76 11.42 -7.48
C THR A 87 -22.96 11.07 -8.96
N TYR A 88 -22.05 10.31 -9.55
CA TYR A 88 -22.07 9.91 -10.97
C TYR A 88 -22.61 8.49 -11.19
N GLY A 89 -23.25 7.90 -10.16
CA GLY A 89 -23.81 6.55 -10.24
C GLY A 89 -22.75 5.45 -10.30
N SER A 90 -21.54 5.72 -9.82
CA SER A 90 -20.44 4.76 -9.66
C SER A 90 -19.87 4.86 -8.24
N ASP A 91 -18.83 4.10 -7.93
CA ASP A 91 -18.15 4.17 -6.64
C ASP A 91 -16.77 4.85 -6.74
N ASN A 92 -16.34 5.45 -5.63
CA ASN A 92 -14.95 5.77 -5.35
C ASN A 92 -14.33 4.64 -4.52
N SER A 93 -13.04 4.41 -4.69
CA SER A 93 -12.26 3.56 -3.78
C SER A 93 -11.87 4.34 -2.53
N VAL A 94 -11.76 3.63 -1.40
CA VAL A 94 -11.36 4.19 -0.11
C VAL A 94 -10.04 3.60 0.35
N VAL A 95 -9.14 4.42 0.86
CA VAL A 95 -7.93 3.98 1.56
C VAL A 95 -7.85 4.62 2.95
N LEU A 96 -7.48 3.82 3.94
CA LEU A 96 -7.21 4.21 5.32
C LEU A 96 -5.70 4.29 5.54
N ALA A 97 -5.22 5.47 5.97
CA ALA A 97 -3.83 5.75 6.27
C ALA A 97 -3.41 5.20 7.66
N ILE A 98 -3.57 3.89 7.84
CA ILE A 98 -3.18 3.15 9.05
C ILE A 98 -2.25 2.01 8.66
N LEU A 99 -1.21 1.75 9.46
CA LEU A 99 -0.38 0.57 9.26
C LEU A 99 -1.14 -0.68 9.69
N PRO A 100 -1.04 -1.79 8.94
CA PRO A 100 -1.45 -3.10 9.44
C PRO A 100 -0.73 -3.40 10.76
N GLU A 101 -1.42 -3.98 11.75
CA GLU A 101 -0.87 -4.24 13.09
C GLU A 101 0.44 -5.06 13.03
N ASP A 102 0.54 -6.01 12.10
CA ASP A 102 1.72 -6.85 11.90
C ASP A 102 2.98 -6.06 11.50
N THR A 103 2.81 -4.89 10.88
CA THR A 103 3.90 -4.00 10.47
C THR A 103 4.56 -3.31 11.67
N LEU A 104 3.81 -3.13 12.76
CA LEU A 104 4.30 -2.47 13.98
C LEU A 104 5.19 -3.40 14.81
N VAL A 105 5.03 -4.72 14.70
CA VAL A 105 5.79 -5.70 15.49
C VAL A 105 7.26 -5.81 15.04
N VAL A 106 7.52 -5.66 13.73
CA VAL A 106 8.90 -5.71 13.18
C VAL A 106 9.74 -4.52 13.67
N SER A 107 9.12 -3.35 13.89
CA SER A 107 9.82 -2.14 14.36
C SER A 107 10.22 -2.16 15.84
N ARG A 108 9.65 -3.07 16.65
CA ARG A 108 9.87 -3.13 18.12
C ARG A 108 10.87 -4.20 18.58
N ARG A 109 11.50 -4.94 17.67
CA ARG A 109 12.56 -5.88 18.05
C ARG A 109 13.93 -5.26 17.73
N PRO A 110 14.78 -4.96 18.73
CA PRO A 110 16.19 -4.74 18.47
C PRO A 110 16.74 -6.01 17.80
N SER A 111 17.49 -5.82 16.73
CA SER A 111 18.10 -6.86 15.91
C SER A 111 18.72 -7.96 16.77
N MET A 112 18.13 -9.15 16.77
CA MET A 112 18.73 -10.30 17.42
C MET A 112 19.85 -10.80 16.51
N VAL A 113 21.07 -10.37 16.83
CA VAL A 113 22.30 -10.94 16.27
C VAL A 113 22.32 -12.41 16.65
N TYR A 114 22.10 -13.32 15.69
CA TYR A 114 22.31 -14.74 15.93
C TYR A 114 23.81 -15.02 15.85
N ASN A 115 24.52 -14.79 16.96
CA ASN A 115 25.85 -15.35 17.16
C ASN A 115 25.70 -16.86 17.38
N GLY A 116 26.38 -17.63 16.54
CA GLY A 116 26.26 -19.09 16.51
C GLY A 116 26.68 -19.78 17.80
N ALA A 117 25.96 -20.86 18.11
CA ALA A 117 26.47 -22.05 18.78
C ALA A 117 25.49 -23.18 18.51
N LEU A 118 25.77 -23.99 17.47
CA LEU A 118 25.27 -25.35 17.40
C LEU A 118 26.04 -26.15 18.45
N HIS A 119 25.41 -26.52 19.55
CA HIS A 119 25.85 -27.64 20.36
C HIS A 119 24.63 -28.51 20.70
N ASP A 120 24.68 -29.70 20.13
CA ASP A 120 24.29 -30.99 20.69
C ASP A 120 22.84 -31.21 21.13
N LEU A 121 22.13 -31.86 20.22
CA LEU A 121 21.06 -32.81 20.54
C LEU A 121 21.64 -33.96 21.37
N HIS A 122 21.17 -34.11 22.61
CA HIS A 122 21.10 -35.41 23.27
C HIS A 122 19.65 -35.67 23.73
N PRO A 123 19.12 -36.89 23.54
CA PRO A 123 17.70 -37.20 23.66
C PRO A 123 17.25 -37.31 25.13
N HIS A 124 16.01 -36.87 25.40
CA HIS A 124 15.36 -37.08 26.69
C HIS A 124 14.87 -38.54 26.85
N PRO A 125 14.87 -39.08 28.09
CA PRO A 125 14.49 -40.46 28.40
C PRO A 125 12.99 -40.60 28.73
N HIS A 126 12.42 -41.74 28.35
CA HIS A 126 11.16 -42.31 28.85
C HIS A 126 11.38 -43.83 28.88
N LEU A 127 10.92 -44.65 29.82
CA LEU A 127 10.04 -44.53 30.99
C LEU A 127 10.30 -45.80 31.84
N GLY A 128 9.95 -45.75 33.13
CA GLY A 128 9.74 -46.96 33.95
C GLY A 128 8.40 -47.61 33.69
#